data_AF-A0A349BXC4-F1
#
_entry.id   AF-A0A349BXC4-F1
#
_cell.length_a   1.000
_cell.length_b   1.000
_cell.length_c   1.000
_cell.angle_alpha   90.00
_cell.angle_beta   90.00
_cell.angle_gamma   90.00
#
_symmetry.space_group_name_H-M   'P 1'
#
loop_
_entity.id
_entity.type
_entity.pdbx_description
1 polymer ?
#
loop_
_entity_poly.entity_id
_entity_poly.type
_entity_poly.pdbx_seq_one_letter_code
_entity_poly.pdbx_strand_id
1 'polypeptide(L)'
;MFFKDQGMRPTVRVFMREQQMRIDELILYRGLEQEPVLRDAARLMEAGRQDQLKEKEADKARIRLYRIMHGLVELAEESGFYGSLWHCYLTNLLVNHENSYSRSREIRGAVSSSINVAALHDFEIFRSLFDYDFRPLAHRLGVLEFDSVLSFSAASEKSRIYNRRIRDRICTLAGQLAETSTAQEMMDAVTRFYGEYGVGRFGLH
;
A
#
# COMPACT_ATOMS: atom_id res chain seq x y z
N MET A 1 -5.31 1.90 -53.48
CA MET A 1 -5.60 2.72 -52.30
C MET A 1 -6.40 1.86 -51.33
N PHE A 2 -5.77 1.17 -50.36
CA PHE A 2 -5.32 1.69 -49.04
C PHE A 2 -6.52 2.25 -48.24
N PHE A 3 -6.91 1.79 -47.05
CA PHE A 3 -6.38 0.85 -46.06
C PHE A 3 -7.57 0.14 -45.39
N LYS A 4 -7.42 -1.16 -45.08
CA LYS A 4 -8.26 -1.85 -44.10
C LYS A 4 -7.92 -1.32 -42.71
N ASP A 5 -8.91 -0.81 -42.00
CA ASP A 5 -8.80 -0.49 -40.58
C ASP A 5 -8.72 -1.81 -39.79
N GLN A 6 -7.47 -2.23 -39.51
CA GLN A 6 -7.16 -3.29 -38.59
C GLN A 6 -7.28 -2.70 -37.18
N GLY A 7 -8.49 -2.73 -36.64
CA GLY A 7 -8.72 -2.50 -35.21
C GLY A 7 -7.84 -3.47 -34.41
N MET A 8 -6.73 -2.93 -33.91
CA MET A 8 -5.72 -3.65 -33.16
C MET A 8 -6.40 -4.21 -31.90
N ARG A 9 -6.65 -5.52 -31.89
CA ARG A 9 -7.09 -6.22 -30.68
C ARG A 9 -6.04 -5.92 -29.60
N PRO A 10 -6.41 -5.42 -28.42
CA PRO A 10 -5.45 -5.29 -27.34
C PRO A 10 -4.81 -6.66 -27.13
N THR A 11 -3.49 -6.72 -27.29
CA THR A 11 -2.72 -7.95 -27.15
C THR A 11 -3.01 -8.52 -25.75
N VAL A 12 -3.12 -9.84 -25.61
CA VAL A 12 -3.34 -10.55 -24.33
C VAL A 12 -2.44 -10.02 -23.19
N ARG A 13 -1.25 -9.50 -23.55
CA ARG A 13 -0.27 -8.87 -22.66
C ARG A 13 -0.71 -7.54 -22.02
N VAL A 14 -1.60 -6.78 -22.65
CA VAL A 14 -2.17 -5.52 -22.12
C VAL A 14 -3.30 -5.84 -21.15
N PHE A 15 -4.17 -6.81 -21.48
CA PHE A 15 -5.25 -7.28 -20.61
C PHE A 15 -4.72 -8.00 -19.34
N MET A 16 -3.58 -8.68 -19.43
CA MET A 16 -2.92 -9.29 -18.26
C MET A 16 -2.16 -8.29 -17.37
N ARG A 17 -1.90 -7.06 -17.86
CA ARG A 17 -1.14 -6.03 -17.12
C ARG A 17 -1.96 -5.31 -16.06
N GLU A 18 -3.29 -5.32 -16.19
CA GLU A 18 -4.19 -4.67 -15.24
C GLU A 18 -4.29 -5.42 -13.89
N GLN A 19 -3.68 -6.61 -13.77
CA GLN A 19 -3.91 -7.51 -12.63
C GLN A 19 -2.64 -8.27 -12.20
N GLN A 20 -1.50 -7.58 -12.10
CA GLN A 20 -0.31 -8.02 -11.35
C GLN A 20 -0.05 -7.00 -10.23
N MET A 21 0.44 -7.43 -9.06
CA MET A 21 0.90 -6.44 -8.08
C MET A 21 2.23 -5.85 -8.57
N ARG A 22 2.21 -4.58 -8.96
CA ARG A 22 3.32 -3.91 -9.67
C ARG A 22 4.36 -3.30 -8.72
N ILE A 23 4.57 -3.88 -7.53
CA ILE A 23 5.48 -3.28 -6.53
C ILE A 23 6.94 -3.20 -7.02
N ASP A 24 7.34 -4.08 -7.95
CA ASP A 24 8.68 -4.03 -8.58
C ASP A 24 8.85 -2.87 -9.58
N GLU A 25 7.75 -2.19 -9.94
CA GLU A 25 7.72 -1.05 -10.86
C GLU A 25 7.78 0.30 -10.11
N LEU A 26 7.85 0.32 -8.77
CA LEU A 26 8.03 1.54 -7.99
C LEU A 26 9.28 2.31 -8.44
N ILE A 27 9.14 3.62 -8.64
CA ILE A 27 10.19 4.52 -9.15
C ILE A 27 10.79 5.35 -8.02
N LEU A 28 9.97 6.14 -7.32
CA LEU A 28 10.38 7.05 -6.26
C LEU A 28 10.38 6.36 -4.90
N TYR A 29 9.42 5.45 -4.70
CA TYR A 29 9.33 4.61 -3.51
C TYR A 29 10.08 3.27 -3.70
N ARG A 30 11.06 3.25 -4.60
CA ARG A 30 11.93 2.09 -4.82
C ARG A 30 12.65 1.69 -3.53
N GLY A 31 12.85 0.39 -3.36
CA GLY A 31 13.37 -0.26 -2.15
C GLY A 31 12.25 -0.83 -1.29
N LEU A 32 11.05 -0.22 -1.30
CA LEU A 32 9.92 -0.72 -0.52
C LEU A 32 9.46 -2.12 -0.96
N GLU A 33 9.70 -2.51 -2.22
CA GLU A 33 9.40 -3.87 -2.68
C GLU A 33 10.15 -4.98 -1.92
N GLN A 34 11.20 -4.58 -1.19
CA GLN A 34 12.01 -5.47 -0.37
C GLN A 34 11.46 -5.60 1.07
N GLU A 35 10.56 -4.72 1.48
CA GLU A 35 9.91 -4.77 2.80
C GLU A 35 9.19 -6.11 2.97
N PRO A 36 9.51 -6.92 3.99
CA PRO A 36 9.04 -8.30 4.09
C PRO A 36 7.52 -8.42 4.02
N VAL A 37 6.80 -7.56 4.74
CA VAL A 37 5.32 -7.56 4.78
C VAL A 37 4.74 -7.17 3.42
N LEU A 38 5.25 -6.13 2.77
CA LEU A 38 4.78 -5.69 1.45
C LEU A 38 5.04 -6.76 0.38
N ARG A 39 6.23 -7.34 0.37
CA ARG A 39 6.61 -8.40 -0.57
C ARG A 39 5.76 -9.65 -0.41
N ASP A 40 5.50 -10.06 0.83
CA ASP A 40 4.62 -11.19 1.10
C ASP A 40 3.17 -10.87 0.74
N ALA A 41 2.68 -9.67 1.04
CA ALA A 41 1.35 -9.24 0.64
C ALA A 41 1.18 -9.29 -0.89
N ALA A 42 2.11 -8.71 -1.66
CA ALA A 42 2.03 -8.73 -3.13
C ALA A 42 1.99 -10.16 -3.69
N ARG A 43 2.84 -11.06 -3.21
CA ARG A 43 2.84 -12.48 -3.61
C ARG A 43 1.52 -13.19 -3.24
N LEU A 44 0.96 -12.84 -2.09
CA LEU A 44 -0.30 -13.41 -1.64
C LEU A 44 -1.47 -12.92 -2.49
N MET A 45 -1.50 -11.64 -2.84
CA MET A 45 -2.51 -11.05 -3.73
C MET A 45 -2.50 -11.74 -5.10
N GLU A 46 -1.31 -12.02 -5.65
CA GLU A 46 -1.15 -12.78 -6.89
C GLU A 46 -1.65 -14.22 -6.78
N ALA A 47 -1.33 -14.91 -5.68
CA ALA A 47 -1.86 -16.26 -5.42
C ALA A 47 -3.39 -16.25 -5.28
N GLY A 48 -3.96 -15.19 -4.69
CA GLY A 48 -5.40 -15.03 -4.50
C GLY A 48 -6.20 -14.99 -5.80
N ARG A 49 -5.58 -14.52 -6.90
CA ARG A 49 -6.20 -14.46 -8.23
C ARG A 49 -6.39 -15.81 -8.90
N GLN A 50 -5.75 -16.86 -8.39
CA GLN A 50 -5.95 -18.20 -8.92
C GLN A 50 -7.32 -18.74 -8.49
N ASP A 51 -8.11 -19.19 -9.46
CA ASP A 51 -9.43 -19.80 -9.22
C ASP A 51 -9.32 -21.01 -8.28
N GLN A 52 -8.24 -21.78 -8.41
CA GLN A 52 -7.96 -22.95 -7.59
C GLN A 52 -6.50 -22.93 -7.14
N LEU A 53 -6.29 -22.97 -5.82
CA LEU A 53 -4.98 -23.20 -5.22
C LEU A 53 -4.81 -24.71 -5.01
N LYS A 54 -3.70 -25.25 -5.51
CA LYS A 54 -3.27 -26.60 -5.12
C LYS A 54 -2.98 -26.61 -3.62
N GLU A 55 -3.22 -27.73 -2.94
CA GLU A 55 -3.05 -27.89 -1.48
C GLU A 55 -1.71 -27.32 -0.97
N LYS A 56 -0.59 -27.70 -1.58
CA LYS A 56 0.74 -27.18 -1.23
C LYS A 56 0.89 -25.65 -1.38
N GLU A 57 0.20 -25.05 -2.35
CA GLU A 57 0.20 -23.58 -2.53
C GLU A 57 -0.73 -22.89 -1.54
N ALA A 58 -1.86 -23.53 -1.19
CA ALA A 58 -2.74 -23.08 -0.12
C ALA A 58 -1.99 -23.05 1.23
N ASP A 59 -1.23 -24.10 1.57
CA ASP A 59 -0.42 -24.13 2.79
C ASP A 59 0.62 -23.00 2.85
N LYS A 60 1.32 -22.76 1.74
CA LYS A 60 2.28 -21.65 1.65
C LYS A 60 1.59 -20.29 1.75
N ALA A 61 0.43 -20.13 1.13
CA ALA A 61 -0.36 -18.90 1.21
C ALA A 61 -0.85 -18.66 2.64
N ARG A 62 -1.29 -19.71 3.33
CA ARG A 62 -1.68 -19.69 4.74
C ARG A 62 -0.51 -19.28 5.63
N ILE A 63 0.67 -19.90 5.50
CA ILE A 63 1.89 -19.51 6.24
C ILE A 63 2.24 -18.04 5.97
N ARG A 64 2.08 -17.58 4.73
CA ARG A 64 2.35 -16.19 4.35
C ARG A 64 1.37 -15.21 4.98
N LEU A 65 0.09 -15.54 5.06
CA LEU A 65 -0.91 -14.75 5.79
C LEU A 65 -0.48 -14.52 7.25
N TYR A 66 -0.09 -15.57 7.98
CA TYR A 66 0.36 -15.40 9.37
C TYR A 66 1.65 -14.59 9.50
N ARG A 67 2.58 -14.68 8.54
CA ARG A 67 3.78 -13.82 8.52
C ARG A 67 3.42 -12.34 8.31
N ILE A 68 2.45 -12.06 7.43
CA ILE A 68 1.90 -10.71 7.23
C ILE A 68 1.26 -10.23 8.54
N MET A 69 0.35 -11.02 9.12
CA MET A 69 -0.32 -10.67 10.39
C MET A 69 0.68 -10.36 11.49
N HIS A 70 1.70 -11.21 11.68
CA HIS A 70 2.73 -10.98 12.67
C HIS A 70 3.46 -9.64 12.45
N GLY A 71 3.92 -9.36 11.22
CA GLY A 71 4.58 -8.09 10.93
C GLY A 71 3.68 -6.86 11.11
N LEU A 72 2.39 -6.99 10.80
CA LEU A 72 1.40 -5.93 11.03
C LEU A 72 1.20 -5.67 12.54
N VAL A 73 1.07 -6.73 13.35
CA VAL A 73 0.89 -6.61 14.80
C VAL A 73 2.13 -6.05 15.48
N GLU A 74 3.34 -6.50 15.11
CA GLU A 74 4.58 -5.94 15.65
C GLU A 74 4.67 -4.43 15.37
N LEU A 75 4.41 -4.01 14.14
CA LEU A 75 4.39 -2.59 13.81
C LEU A 75 3.32 -1.83 14.59
N ALA A 76 2.14 -2.42 14.80
CA ALA A 76 1.06 -1.82 15.55
C ALA A 76 1.43 -1.64 17.03
N GLU A 77 2.06 -2.62 17.66
CA GLU A 77 2.54 -2.55 19.04
C GLU A 77 3.64 -1.49 19.21
N GLU A 78 4.57 -1.40 18.26
CA GLU A 78 5.64 -0.40 18.32
C GLU A 78 5.15 1.02 18.04
N SER A 79 4.19 1.17 17.11
CA SER A 79 3.70 2.46 16.62
C SER A 79 2.43 2.94 17.32
N GLY A 80 1.73 2.07 18.05
CA GLY A 80 0.42 2.32 18.63
C GLY A 80 -0.73 2.38 17.61
N PHE A 81 -0.58 1.75 16.44
CA PHE A 81 -1.59 1.83 15.37
C PHE A 81 -2.90 1.09 15.72
N TYR A 82 -4.00 1.60 15.17
CA TYR A 82 -5.35 1.05 15.34
C TYR A 82 -6.15 1.17 14.03
N GLY A 83 -7.25 0.44 13.92
CA GLY A 83 -8.03 0.33 12.68
C GLY A 83 -7.45 -0.73 11.74
N SER A 84 -7.46 -0.46 10.44
CA SER A 84 -6.85 -1.37 9.46
C SER A 84 -5.32 -1.30 9.55
N LEU A 85 -4.69 -2.34 10.11
CA LEU A 85 -3.23 -2.39 10.22
C LEU A 85 -2.56 -2.45 8.86
N TRP A 86 -3.20 -3.06 7.87
CA TRP A 86 -2.71 -3.06 6.49
C TRP A 86 -2.62 -1.64 5.92
N HIS A 87 -3.68 -0.85 6.07
CA HIS A 87 -3.68 0.54 5.61
C HIS A 87 -2.70 1.39 6.42
N CYS A 88 -2.64 1.21 7.74
CA CYS A 88 -1.66 1.89 8.59
C CYS A 88 -0.21 1.56 8.19
N TYR A 89 0.07 0.29 7.87
CA TYR A 89 1.37 -0.16 7.38
C TYR A 89 1.75 0.54 6.08
N LEU A 90 0.87 0.56 5.07
CA LEU A 90 1.14 1.24 3.80
C LEU A 90 1.34 2.75 3.98
N THR A 91 0.50 3.40 4.79
CA THR A 91 0.67 4.82 5.12
C THR A 91 2.01 5.06 5.83
N ASN A 92 2.39 4.18 6.75
CA ASN A 92 3.67 4.26 7.45
C ASN A 92 4.85 4.17 6.48
N LEU A 93 4.79 3.30 5.47
CA LEU A 93 5.81 3.26 4.43
C LEU A 93 5.89 4.59 3.66
N LEU A 94 4.75 5.14 3.25
CA LEU A 94 4.69 6.40 2.50
C LEU A 94 5.27 7.57 3.30
N VAL A 95 4.90 7.71 4.58
CA VAL A 95 5.27 8.88 5.38
C VAL A 95 6.72 8.86 5.88
N ASN A 96 7.32 7.67 6.00
CA ASN A 96 8.72 7.52 6.44
C ASN A 96 9.72 7.43 5.27
N HIS A 97 9.27 7.19 4.04
CA HIS A 97 10.15 7.07 2.88
C HIS A 97 10.52 8.45 2.32
N GLU A 98 11.69 8.94 2.71
CA GLU A 98 12.28 10.16 2.14
C GLU A 98 12.81 9.90 0.73
N ASN A 99 12.29 10.65 -0.26
CA ASN A 99 12.70 10.55 -1.66
C ASN A 99 12.73 11.95 -2.31
N SER A 100 12.96 12.02 -3.62
CA SER A 100 13.02 13.30 -4.34
C SER A 100 11.67 14.01 -4.38
N TYR A 101 10.56 13.27 -4.43
CA TYR A 101 9.22 13.84 -4.38
C TYR A 101 8.91 14.39 -2.98
N SER A 102 9.03 13.57 -1.93
CA SER A 102 8.63 13.99 -0.57
C SER A 102 9.47 15.13 0.02
N ARG A 103 10.71 15.34 -0.48
CA ARG A 103 11.55 16.48 -0.09
C ARG A 103 11.34 17.74 -0.95
N SER A 104 10.66 17.62 -2.07
CA SER A 104 10.54 18.75 -3.01
C SER A 104 9.62 19.83 -2.44
N ARG A 105 10.10 21.08 -2.44
CA ARG A 105 9.32 22.26 -2.01
C ARG A 105 8.35 22.76 -3.08
N GLU A 106 8.50 22.26 -4.31
CA GLU A 106 7.80 22.70 -5.52
C GLU A 106 6.44 22.02 -5.74
N ILE A 107 6.02 21.08 -4.87
CA ILE A 107 4.77 20.33 -5.06
C ILE A 107 3.54 21.26 -5.02
N ARG A 108 3.66 22.44 -4.40
CA ARG A 108 2.67 23.51 -4.53
C ARG A 108 2.91 24.29 -5.82
N GLY A 109 2.43 23.75 -6.93
CA GLY A 109 2.25 24.51 -8.17
C GLY A 109 2.99 23.97 -9.38
N ALA A 110 2.61 22.78 -9.86
CA ALA A 110 2.34 22.46 -11.27
C ALA A 110 2.40 20.94 -11.47
N VAL A 111 1.39 20.40 -12.14
CA VAL A 111 1.26 18.97 -12.53
C VAL A 111 2.33 18.56 -13.58
N SER A 112 3.34 19.39 -13.85
CA SER A 112 4.18 19.31 -15.05
C SER A 112 5.63 18.87 -14.83
N SER A 113 6.05 18.50 -13.61
CA SER A 113 7.41 17.98 -13.40
C SER A 113 7.46 16.45 -13.60
N SER A 114 8.56 15.94 -14.14
CA SER A 114 8.78 14.49 -14.28
C SER A 114 8.73 13.76 -12.92
N ILE A 115 9.03 14.47 -11.83
CA ILE A 115 8.90 13.95 -10.45
C ILE A 115 7.44 13.71 -10.10
N ASN A 116 6.53 14.63 -10.44
CA ASN A 116 5.09 14.46 -10.19
C ASN A 116 4.50 13.32 -11.03
N VAL A 117 4.97 13.14 -12.26
CA VAL A 117 4.58 11.98 -13.10
C VAL A 117 5.02 10.66 -12.46
N ALA A 118 6.27 10.59 -11.98
CA ALA A 118 6.78 9.40 -11.29
C ALA A 118 6.07 9.15 -9.93
N ALA A 119 5.68 10.21 -9.23
CA ALA A 119 4.91 10.11 -7.99
C ALA A 119 3.52 9.54 -8.28
N LEU A 120 2.80 10.12 -9.24
CA LEU A 120 1.47 9.65 -9.61
C LEU A 120 1.50 8.17 -10.03
N HIS A 121 2.50 7.75 -10.80
CA HIS A 121 2.72 6.34 -11.14
C HIS A 121 2.81 5.43 -9.89
N ASP A 122 3.64 5.80 -8.91
CA ASP A 122 3.78 5.01 -7.70
C ASP A 122 2.49 5.03 -6.85
N PHE A 123 1.76 6.15 -6.82
CA PHE A 123 0.47 6.25 -6.14
C PHE A 123 -0.63 5.40 -6.79
N GLU A 124 -0.58 5.13 -8.10
CA GLU A 124 -1.46 4.13 -8.74
C GLU A 124 -1.20 2.71 -8.20
N ILE A 125 0.06 2.37 -7.92
CA ILE A 125 0.44 1.09 -7.32
C ILE A 125 -0.04 1.03 -5.86
N PHE A 126 0.16 2.09 -5.09
CA PHE A 126 -0.36 2.18 -3.72
C PHE A 126 -1.88 2.11 -3.66
N ARG A 127 -2.61 2.76 -4.58
CA ARG A 127 -4.07 2.60 -4.70
C ARG A 127 -4.48 1.14 -4.83
N SER A 128 -3.83 0.41 -5.74
CA SER A 128 -4.11 -1.03 -5.92
C SER A 128 -3.82 -1.86 -4.65
N LEU A 129 -2.81 -1.46 -3.86
CA LEU A 129 -2.51 -2.09 -2.56
C LEU A 129 -3.56 -1.75 -1.49
N PHE A 130 -4.05 -0.51 -1.44
CA PHE A 130 -5.09 -0.07 -0.50
C PHE A 130 -6.44 -0.70 -0.80
N ASP A 131 -6.78 -0.87 -2.08
CA ASP A 131 -8.07 -1.39 -2.54
C ASP A 131 -8.19 -2.93 -2.41
N TYR A 132 -7.07 -3.63 -2.16
CA TYR A 132 -7.09 -5.08 -2.09
C TYR A 132 -7.80 -5.59 -0.81
N ASP A 133 -8.86 -6.37 -1.00
CA ASP A 133 -9.54 -7.06 0.09
C ASP A 133 -8.97 -8.47 0.31
N PHE A 134 -8.28 -8.67 1.45
CA PHE A 134 -7.73 -9.97 1.83
C PHE A 134 -8.80 -10.97 2.30
N ARG A 135 -9.99 -10.51 2.71
CA ARG A 135 -11.00 -11.36 3.36
C ARG A 135 -11.40 -12.60 2.54
N PRO A 136 -11.70 -12.49 1.22
CA PRO A 136 -12.07 -13.67 0.44
C PRO A 136 -10.97 -14.75 0.44
N LEU A 137 -9.71 -14.34 0.32
CA LEU A 137 -8.58 -15.26 0.32
C LEU A 137 -8.32 -15.85 1.72
N ALA A 138 -8.35 -15.02 2.75
CA ALA A 138 -8.14 -15.45 4.13
C ALA A 138 -9.21 -16.47 4.56
N HIS A 139 -10.48 -16.20 4.24
CA HIS A 139 -11.60 -17.10 4.52
C HIS A 139 -11.49 -18.41 3.74
N ARG A 140 -11.12 -18.36 2.45
CA ARG A 140 -10.85 -19.56 1.63
C ARG A 140 -9.73 -20.43 2.20
N LEU A 141 -8.74 -19.82 2.87
CA LEU A 141 -7.62 -20.51 3.51
C LEU A 141 -7.89 -20.90 4.97
N GLY A 142 -9.09 -20.64 5.50
CA GLY A 142 -9.47 -20.94 6.88
C GLY A 142 -8.78 -20.07 7.93
N VAL A 143 -8.34 -18.86 7.56
CA VAL A 143 -7.66 -17.89 8.45
C VAL A 143 -8.63 -16.75 8.77
N LEU A 144 -9.68 -17.04 9.53
CA LEU A 144 -10.72 -16.06 9.88
C LEU A 144 -10.20 -14.97 10.83
N GLU A 145 -9.19 -15.28 11.63
CA GLU A 145 -8.53 -14.34 12.53
C GLU A 145 -7.83 -13.19 11.80
N PHE A 146 -7.64 -13.27 10.48
CA PHE A 146 -7.09 -12.16 9.69
C PHE A 146 -7.99 -10.91 9.77
N ASP A 147 -9.29 -11.07 9.96
CA ASP A 147 -10.22 -9.94 10.10
C ASP A 147 -9.87 -9.05 11.31
N SER A 148 -9.21 -9.62 12.34
CA SER A 148 -8.77 -8.88 13.52
C SER A 148 -7.68 -7.84 13.22
N VAL A 149 -6.82 -8.06 12.22
CA VAL A 149 -5.79 -7.09 11.83
C VAL A 149 -6.33 -6.02 10.86
N LEU A 150 -7.50 -6.25 10.27
CA LEU A 150 -8.19 -5.26 9.42
C LEU A 150 -9.08 -4.29 10.21
N SER A 151 -9.36 -4.62 11.48
CA SER A 151 -10.20 -3.83 12.40
C SER A 151 -9.60 -3.82 13.81
N PHE A 152 -8.29 -3.60 13.89
CA PHE A 152 -7.50 -3.77 15.10
C PHE A 152 -7.82 -2.72 16.15
N SER A 153 -8.04 -3.16 17.38
CA SER A 153 -8.15 -2.30 18.55
C SER A 153 -6.87 -2.41 19.37
N ALA A 154 -6.10 -1.34 19.46
CA ALA A 154 -4.91 -1.30 20.30
C ALA A 154 -5.29 -1.44 21.78
N ALA A 155 -4.59 -2.31 22.51
CA ALA A 155 -4.80 -2.49 23.95
C ALA A 155 -4.24 -1.31 24.79
N SER A 156 -3.37 -0.50 24.19
CA SER A 156 -2.65 0.58 24.85
C SER A 156 -2.44 1.76 23.89
N GLU A 157 -2.62 2.98 24.38
CA GLU A 157 -2.27 4.20 23.63
C GLU A 157 -0.75 4.46 23.59
N LYS A 158 0.07 3.64 24.26
CA LYS A 158 1.52 3.84 24.30
C LYS A 158 2.14 3.40 22.97
N SER A 159 2.78 4.36 22.30
CA SER A 159 3.62 4.14 21.13
C SER A 159 5.08 4.34 21.52
N ARG A 160 5.97 3.49 21.03
CA ARG A 160 7.43 3.58 21.23
C ARG A 160 8.09 4.43 20.15
N ILE A 161 7.49 4.48 18.97
CA ILE A 161 8.03 5.17 17.80
C ILE A 161 7.49 6.60 17.68
N TYR A 162 6.19 6.78 17.86
CA TYR A 162 5.50 8.05 17.61
C TYR A 162 4.92 8.63 18.89
N ASN A 163 4.91 9.96 19.00
CA ASN A 163 4.04 10.61 19.98
C ASN A 163 2.56 10.41 19.60
N ARG A 164 1.65 10.57 20.57
CA ARG A 164 0.19 10.39 20.37
C ARG A 164 -0.34 11.15 19.15
N ARG A 165 0.08 12.41 18.97
CA ARG A 165 -0.40 13.29 17.90
C ARG A 165 0.01 12.76 16.52
N ILE A 166 1.26 12.37 16.34
CA ILE A 166 1.75 11.84 15.06
C ILE A 166 1.12 10.48 14.75
N ARG A 167 1.05 9.58 15.73
CA ARG A 167 0.35 8.30 15.62
C ARG A 167 -1.09 8.49 15.13
N ASP A 168 -1.85 9.37 15.79
CA ASP A 168 -3.26 9.62 15.44
C ASP A 168 -3.39 10.20 14.02
N ARG A 169 -2.44 11.04 13.60
CA ARG A 169 -2.41 11.56 12.23
C ARG A 169 -2.11 10.49 11.19
N ILE A 170 -1.20 9.56 11.48
CA ILE A 170 -0.93 8.42 10.58
C ILE A 170 -2.17 7.52 10.48
N CYS A 171 -2.80 7.15 11.60
CA CYS A 171 -4.01 6.32 11.58
C CYS A 171 -5.17 7.01 10.86
N THR A 172 -5.35 8.31 11.09
CA THR A 172 -6.36 9.13 10.39
C THR A 172 -6.07 9.19 8.88
N LEU A 173 -4.82 9.44 8.51
CA LEU A 173 -4.40 9.46 7.11
C LEU A 173 -4.66 8.10 6.46
N ALA A 174 -4.34 7.00 7.12
CA ALA A 174 -4.61 5.65 6.60
C ALA A 174 -6.09 5.43 6.25
N GLY A 175 -7.01 5.86 7.12
CA GLY A 175 -8.44 5.86 6.83
C GLY A 175 -8.80 6.72 5.63
N GLN A 176 -8.30 7.95 5.57
CA GLN A 176 -8.53 8.87 4.45
C GLN A 176 -8.03 8.31 3.11
N LEU A 177 -6.84 7.70 3.10
CA LEU A 177 -6.25 7.13 1.89
C LEU A 177 -7.08 5.96 1.35
N ALA A 178 -7.66 5.14 2.23
CA ALA A 178 -8.56 4.05 1.86
C ALA A 178 -9.86 4.55 1.20
N GLU A 179 -10.29 5.78 1.51
CA GLU A 179 -11.53 6.38 0.98
C GLU A 179 -11.31 7.17 -0.32
N THR A 180 -10.06 7.40 -0.74
CA THR A 180 -9.79 8.10 -2.01
C THR A 180 -10.37 7.34 -3.20
N SER A 181 -10.74 8.06 -4.27
CA SER A 181 -11.26 7.46 -5.50
C SER A 181 -10.19 7.38 -6.61
N THR A 182 -9.14 8.20 -6.52
CA THR A 182 -8.10 8.27 -7.55
C THR A 182 -6.70 8.30 -6.94
N ALA A 183 -5.68 7.89 -7.72
CA ALA A 183 -4.28 8.04 -7.34
C ALA A 183 -3.89 9.49 -7.09
N GLN A 184 -4.50 10.44 -7.83
CA GLN A 184 -4.27 11.88 -7.63
C GLN A 184 -4.79 12.34 -6.26
N GLU A 185 -5.99 11.92 -5.84
CA GLU A 185 -6.51 12.26 -4.51
C GLU A 185 -5.66 11.69 -3.38
N MET A 186 -5.17 10.45 -3.55
CA MET A 186 -4.23 9.80 -2.62
C MET A 186 -2.91 10.59 -2.55
N MET A 187 -2.34 10.92 -3.70
CA MET A 187 -1.12 11.73 -3.81
C MET A 187 -1.30 13.10 -3.13
N ASP A 188 -2.43 13.77 -3.35
CA ASP A 188 -2.72 15.09 -2.76
C ASP A 188 -2.86 15.00 -1.23
N ALA A 189 -3.50 13.96 -0.72
CA ALA A 189 -3.62 13.73 0.72
C ALA A 189 -2.25 13.51 1.39
N VAL A 190 -1.39 12.69 0.78
CA VAL A 190 -0.02 12.46 1.27
C VAL A 190 0.86 13.72 1.12
N THR A 191 0.70 14.49 0.03
CA THR A 191 1.38 15.78 -0.15
C THR A 191 1.04 16.75 0.98
N ARG A 192 -0.25 16.87 1.33
CA ARG A 192 -0.68 17.73 2.45
C ARG A 192 -0.04 17.27 3.75
N PHE A 193 0.01 15.96 4.00
CA PHE A 193 0.67 15.41 5.17
C PHE A 193 2.16 15.80 5.23
N TYR A 194 2.91 15.66 4.12
CA TYR A 194 4.30 16.11 4.07
C TYR A 194 4.47 17.60 4.34
N GLY A 195 3.54 18.44 3.85
CA GLY A 195 3.57 19.88 4.07
C GLY A 195 3.29 20.29 5.52
N GLU A 196 2.45 19.52 6.24
CA GLU A 196 2.07 19.80 7.63
C GLU A 196 3.04 19.23 8.66
N TYR A 197 3.56 18.03 8.41
CA TYR A 197 4.31 17.24 9.39
C TYR A 197 5.73 16.89 8.92
N GLY A 198 6.14 17.28 7.72
CA GLY A 198 7.40 16.82 7.14
C GLY A 198 7.35 15.35 6.72
N VAL A 199 8.52 14.81 6.38
CA VAL A 199 8.71 13.42 5.96
C VAL A 199 9.85 12.79 6.75
N GLY A 200 9.80 11.46 6.90
CA GLY A 200 10.90 10.70 7.48
C GLY A 200 11.00 10.82 8.99
N ARG A 201 11.98 10.09 9.54
CA ARG A 201 12.14 9.94 11.00
C ARG A 201 12.27 11.29 11.71
N PHE A 202 12.95 12.27 11.12
CA PHE A 202 13.16 13.58 11.72
C PHE A 202 11.98 14.55 11.53
N GLY A 203 11.13 14.34 10.53
CA GLY A 203 9.88 15.11 10.36
C GLY A 203 8.81 14.69 11.36
N LEU A 204 8.77 13.41 11.74
CA LEU A 204 7.68 12.78 12.47
C LEU A 204 7.88 12.70 14.00
N HIS A 205 8.51 13.70 14.62
CA HIS A 205 8.80 13.76 16.05
C HIS A 205 8.05 14.87 16.80
#